data_AF-A0A846P808-F1
#
_entry.id   AF-A0A846P808-F1
#
_cell.length_a   1.000
_cell.length_b   1.000
_cell.length_c   1.000
_cell.angle_alpha   90.00
_cell.angle_beta   90.00
_cell.angle_gamma   90.00
#
_symmetry.space_group_name_H-M   'P 1'
#
loop_
_entity.id
_entity.type
_entity.pdbx_description
1 polymer ?
#
loop_
_entity_poly.entity_id
_entity_poly.type
_entity_poly.pdbx_seq_one_letter_code
_entity_poly.pdbx_strand_id
1 'polypeptide(L)'
;MLSHKLDLTEEQQPAVAEALAKARDAVHELRDQCREGEIDRETLRKNVSSFREQVLSELEAILSEEQLKTLEEMKEARINGFVERR
;
A
#
# COMPACT_ATOMS: atom_id res chain seq x y z
N MET A 1 -4.61 -1.42 13.07
CA MET A 1 -3.80 -2.20 12.10
C MET A 1 -4.69 -2.55 10.91
N LEU A 2 -4.14 -2.58 9.68
CA LEU A 2 -4.92 -2.88 8.47
C LEU A 2 -5.60 -4.27 8.55
N SER A 3 -4.92 -5.22 9.20
CA SER A 3 -5.38 -6.59 9.43
C SER A 3 -6.72 -6.70 10.15
N HIS A 4 -6.98 -5.82 11.12
CA HIS A 4 -8.21 -5.83 11.91
C HIS A 4 -9.39 -5.11 11.21
N LYS A 5 -9.12 -4.38 10.13
CA LYS A 5 -10.16 -3.71 9.33
C LYS A 5 -10.61 -4.53 8.13
N LEU A 6 -9.79 -5.49 7.71
CA LEU A 6 -10.04 -6.37 6.58
C LEU A 6 -10.43 -7.78 7.04
N ASP A 7 -10.65 -7.98 8.35
CA ASP A 7 -10.96 -9.28 8.96
C ASP A 7 -10.10 -10.41 8.38
N LEU A 8 -8.77 -10.18 8.31
CA LEU A 8 -7.84 -11.15 7.74
C LEU A 8 -7.79 -12.42 8.60
N THR A 9 -7.91 -13.58 7.95
CA THR A 9 -7.73 -14.87 8.64
C THR A 9 -6.30 -15.00 9.17
N GLU A 10 -6.09 -15.86 10.17
CA GLU A 10 -4.76 -16.11 10.73
C GLU A 10 -3.76 -16.61 9.68
N GLU A 11 -4.24 -17.28 8.63
CA GLU A 11 -3.44 -17.75 7.50
C GLU A 11 -3.10 -16.63 6.50
N GLN A 12 -3.99 -15.65 6.31
CA GLN A 12 -3.77 -14.49 5.43
C GLN A 12 -2.88 -13.43 6.07
N GLN A 13 -2.95 -13.27 7.40
CA GLN A 13 -2.19 -12.26 8.16
C GLN A 13 -0.67 -12.26 7.87
N PRO A 14 0.06 -13.40 7.92
CA PRO A 14 1.49 -13.40 7.64
C PRO A 14 1.80 -13.01 6.20
N ALA A 15 1.02 -13.49 5.22
CA ALA A 15 1.23 -13.18 3.80
C ALA A 15 1.00 -11.69 3.51
N VAL A 16 -0.08 -11.12 4.04
CA VAL A 16 -0.37 -9.67 3.91
C VAL A 16 0.68 -8.83 4.64
N ALA A 17 1.10 -9.25 5.84
CA ALA A 17 2.13 -8.55 6.60
C ALA A 17 3.48 -8.55 5.86
N GLU A 18 3.86 -9.67 5.25
CA GLU A 18 5.09 -9.78 4.46
C GLU A 18 5.05 -8.88 3.21
N ALA A 19 3.95 -8.91 2.45
CA ALA A 19 3.77 -8.04 1.28
C ALA A 19 3.85 -6.55 1.67
N LEU A 20 3.21 -6.15 2.78
CA LEU A 20 3.26 -4.78 3.28
C LEU A 20 4.65 -4.40 3.83
N ALA A 21 5.38 -5.33 4.44
CA ALA A 21 6.74 -5.09 4.91
C ALA A 21 7.69 -4.84 3.73
N LYS A 22 7.65 -5.69 2.70
CA LYS A 22 8.40 -5.49 1.45
C LYS A 22 8.10 -4.13 0.81
N ALA A 23 6.81 -3.77 0.74
CA ALA A 23 6.40 -2.47 0.24
C ALA A 23 6.99 -1.31 1.06
N ARG A 24 6.96 -1.42 2.39
CA ARG A 24 7.48 -0.38 3.27
C ARG A 24 8.99 -0.20 3.09
N ASP A 25 9.73 -1.30 3.04
CA ASP A 25 11.18 -1.27 2.96
C ASP A 25 11.63 -0.74 1.59
N ALA A 26 10.99 -1.16 0.50
CA ALA A 26 11.26 -0.62 -0.85
C ALA A 26 10.95 0.88 -0.96
N VAL A 27 9.85 1.35 -0.37
CA VAL A 27 9.52 2.79 -0.34
C VAL A 27 10.51 3.56 0.52
N HIS A 28 11.01 2.97 1.61
CA HIS A 28 12.03 3.59 2.45
C HIS A 28 13.34 3.77 1.68
N GLU A 29 13.78 2.74 0.97
CA GLU A 29 14.98 2.78 0.13
C GLU A 29 14.86 3.84 -0.97
N LEU A 30 13.75 3.86 -1.72
CA LEU A 30 13.50 4.89 -2.73
C LEU A 30 13.48 6.30 -2.11
N ARG A 31 12.94 6.45 -0.91
CA ARG A 31 12.92 7.74 -0.21
C ARG A 31 14.32 8.17 0.21
N ASP A 32 15.15 7.24 0.66
CA ASP A 32 16.54 7.51 1.02
C ASP A 32 17.36 7.91 -0.22
N GLN A 33 17.22 7.18 -1.34
CA GLN A 33 17.78 7.57 -2.63
C GLN A 33 17.35 8.98 -3.07
N CYS A 34 16.08 9.33 -2.85
CA CYS A 34 15.58 10.67 -3.16
C CYS A 34 16.17 11.74 -2.24
N ARG A 35 16.42 11.40 -0.97
CA ARG A 35 17.03 12.29 0.01
C ARG A 35 18.52 12.52 -0.29
N GLU A 36 19.21 11.49 -0.75
CA GLU A 36 20.61 11.54 -1.17
C GLU A 36 20.79 12.21 -2.53
N GLY A 37 19.68 12.44 -3.26
CA GLY A 37 19.67 13.12 -4.55
C GLY A 37 19.96 12.20 -5.73
N GLU A 38 19.95 10.88 -5.53
CA GLU A 38 20.09 9.89 -6.59
C GLU A 38 18.86 9.86 -7.51
N ILE A 39 17.66 10.07 -6.94
CA ILE A 39 16.41 10.17 -7.69
C ILE A 39 15.65 11.45 -7.33
N ASP A 40 14.95 12.02 -8.31
CA ASP A 40 14.08 13.17 -8.07
C ASP A 40 12.71 12.74 -7.49
N ARG A 41 11.94 13.73 -7.02
CA ARG A 41 10.62 13.49 -6.41
C ARG A 41 9.57 12.92 -7.38
N GLU A 42 9.69 13.21 -8.68
CA GLU A 42 8.79 12.66 -9.70
C GLU A 42 9.10 11.17 -9.91
N THR A 43 10.37 10.83 -10.04
CA THR A 43 10.85 9.44 -10.14
C THR A 43 10.46 8.63 -8.90
N LEU A 44 10.66 9.18 -7.70
CA LEU A 44 10.17 8.58 -6.46
C LEU A 44 8.66 8.28 -6.54
N ARG A 45 7.84 9.24 -6.96
CA ARG A 45 6.38 9.04 -7.07
C ARG A 45 6.02 7.94 -8.06
N LYS A 46 6.65 7.90 -9.24
CA LYS A 46 6.38 6.88 -10.26
C LYS A 46 6.74 5.49 -9.73
N ASN A 47 7.92 5.35 -9.13
CA ASN A 47 8.38 4.08 -8.57
C ASN A 47 7.47 3.60 -7.43
N VAL A 48 7.10 4.49 -6.50
CA VAL A 48 6.17 4.17 -5.41
C VAL A 48 4.79 3.79 -5.93
N SER A 49 4.29 4.46 -6.97
CA SER A 49 2.98 4.13 -7.57
C SER A 49 3.01 2.74 -8.20
N SER A 50 4.03 2.43 -8.99
CA SER A 50 4.20 1.12 -9.62
C SER A 50 4.35 0.01 -8.57
N PHE A 51 5.15 0.23 -7.52
CA PHE A 51 5.32 -0.72 -6.43
C PHE A 51 4.01 -0.96 -5.67
N ARG A 52 3.22 0.10 -5.48
CA ARG A 52 1.91 -0.01 -4.84
C ARG A 52 0.94 -0.84 -5.68
N GLU A 53 0.93 -0.68 -7.00
CA GLU A 53 0.11 -1.49 -7.90
C GLU A 53 0.49 -2.98 -7.83
N GLN A 54 1.79 -3.29 -7.82
CA GLN A 54 2.26 -4.67 -7.66
C GLN A 54 1.80 -5.28 -6.32
N VAL A 55 1.99 -4.55 -5.22
CA VAL A 55 1.56 -5.01 -3.89
C VAL A 55 0.04 -5.15 -3.83
N LEU A 56 -0.73 -4.27 -4.48
CA LEU A 56 -2.17 -4.42 -4.58
C LEU A 56 -2.53 -5.72 -5.30
N SER A 57 -1.96 -6.02 -6.46
CA SER A 57 -2.23 -7.28 -7.16
C SER A 57 -1.84 -8.52 -6.34
N GLU A 58 -0.74 -8.48 -5.59
CA GLU A 58 -0.37 -9.54 -4.65
C GLU A 58 -1.42 -9.70 -3.54
N LEU A 59 -1.92 -8.59 -2.99
CA LEU A 59 -2.98 -8.61 -1.99
C LEU A 59 -4.31 -9.09 -2.58
N GLU A 60 -4.67 -8.72 -3.81
CA GLU A 60 -5.88 -9.21 -4.48
C GLU A 60 -5.89 -10.73 -4.66
N ALA A 61 -4.71 -11.35 -4.82
CA ALA A 61 -4.57 -12.81 -4.88
C ALA A 61 -4.70 -13.50 -3.50
N ILE A 62 -4.47 -12.76 -2.41
CA ILE A 62 -4.52 -13.26 -1.03
C ILE A 62 -5.89 -12.99 -0.38
N LEU A 63 -6.49 -11.84 -0.70
CA LEU A 63 -7.74 -11.35 -0.12
C LEU A 63 -8.96 -11.91 -0.87
N SER A 64 -10.08 -12.07 -0.14
CA SER A 64 -11.37 -12.34 -0.77
C SER A 64 -11.97 -11.06 -1.36
N GLU A 65 -12.93 -11.21 -2.28
CA GLU A 65 -13.65 -10.09 -2.91
C GLU A 65 -14.26 -9.11 -1.88
N GLU A 66 -14.78 -9.62 -0.76
CA GLU A 66 -15.36 -8.80 0.31
C GLU A 66 -14.30 -7.95 1.05
N GLN A 67 -13.12 -8.53 1.29
CA GLN A 67 -11.99 -7.82 1.91
C GLN A 67 -11.43 -6.77 0.95
N LEU A 68 -11.36 -7.10 -0.34
CA LEU A 68 -10.90 -6.22 -1.42
C LEU A 68 -11.78 -4.97 -1.53
N LYS A 69 -13.11 -5.14 -1.51
CA LYS A 69 -14.07 -4.04 -1.51
C LYS A 69 -13.90 -3.11 -0.31
N THR A 70 -13.68 -3.70 0.87
CA THR A 70 -13.41 -2.91 2.10
C THR A 70 -12.10 -2.12 1.97
N LEU A 71 -11.08 -2.69 1.34
CA LEU A 71 -9.81 -2.01 1.07
C LEU A 71 -9.98 -0.83 0.10
N GLU A 72 -10.82 -0.98 -0.93
CA GLU A 72 -11.17 0.09 -1.87
C GLU A 72 -11.95 1.23 -1.19
N GLU A 73 -12.99 0.90 -0.41
CA GLU A 73 -13.76 1.90 0.34
C GLU A 73 -12.86 2.69 1.31
N MET A 74 -11.91 2.02 1.97
CA MET A 74 -10.91 2.69 2.81
C MET A 74 -9.97 3.61 2.01
N LYS A 75 -9.60 3.22 0.79
CA LYS A 75 -8.76 4.02 -0.12
C LYS A 75 -9.52 5.27 -0.57
N GLU A 76 -10.77 5.13 -0.97
CA GLU A 76 -11.64 6.24 -1.38
C GLU A 76 -11.92 7.19 -0.22
N ALA A 77 -12.25 6.68 0.97
CA ALA A 77 -12.48 7.51 2.15
C ALA A 77 -11.24 8.34 2.54
N ARG A 78 -10.02 7.78 2.37
CA ARG A 78 -8.78 8.53 2.60
C ARG A 78 -8.59 9.66 1.58
N ILE A 79 -8.99 9.44 0.32
CA ILE A 79 -8.91 10.44 -0.74
C ILE A 79 -9.94 11.54 -0.49
N ASN A 80 -11.20 11.18 -0.24
CA ASN A 80 -12.29 12.13 -0.04
C ASN A 80 -12.12 12.95 1.25
N GLY A 81 -11.68 12.33 2.35
CA GLY A 81 -11.40 13.04 3.61
C GLY A 81 -10.19 13.97 3.56
N PHE A 82 -9.35 13.88 2.51
CA PHE A 82 -8.28 14.84 2.22
C PHE A 82 -8.79 16.01 1.36
N VAL A 83 -9.78 15.76 0.49
CA VAL A 83 -10.40 16.78 -0.37
C VAL A 83 -11.32 17.71 0.44
N GLU A 84 -12.08 17.19 1.42
CA GLU A 84 -12.99 18.01 2.25
C GLU A 84 -12.27 18.94 3.25
N ARG A 85 -10.99 18.72 3.54
CA ARG A 85 -10.20 19.54 4.47
C ARG A 85 -9.31 20.60 3.79
N ARG A 86 -9.50 20.83 2.48
CA ARG A 86 -8.68 21.75 1.70
C ARG A 86 -9.43 23.01 1.30
#